data_AF-A0A7S1E927-F1
#
_entry.id   AF-A0A7S1E927-F1
#
_cell.length_a   1.000
_cell.length_b   1.000
_cell.length_c   1.000
_cell.angle_alpha   90.00
_cell.angle_beta   90.00
_cell.angle_gamma   90.00
#
_symmetry.space_group_name_H-M   'P 1'
#
loop_
_entity.id
_entity.type
_entity.pdbx_description
1 polymer ?
#
loop_
_entity_poly.entity_id
_entity_poly.type
_entity_poly.pdbx_seq_one_letter_code
_entity_poly.pdbx_strand_id
1 'polypeptide(L)'
;TEHVFRVVSKCPGGHSYSQPVRATTREAVWAKQLTAAESSALLDMCRECWAEEAFEILSKTLHDRDTLLLLSADELDELFDRLNILPKHRERLRRALATPPGPPSSPLPSEKGFDYIEISWSPPSADGPRQYFPVIEYIIRVRKVAAEGEEGAWGELRCGDVRCKVPGLEPGAEYEVCVAAVNEACG
;
A
#
# COMPACT_ATOMS: atom_id res chain seq x y z
N THR A 1 7.71 5.69 -22.28
CA THR A 1 8.29 6.71 -23.18
C THR A 1 7.59 8.02 -22.89
N GLU A 2 8.36 9.04 -22.50
CA GLU A 2 8.04 10.46 -22.27
C GLU A 2 6.59 10.94 -22.26
N HIS A 3 6.23 11.66 -21.19
CA HIS A 3 5.16 12.66 -21.24
C HIS A 3 5.78 14.06 -21.36
N VAL A 4 5.50 14.72 -22.49
CA VAL A 4 5.68 16.18 -22.63
C VAL A 4 4.40 16.84 -22.13
N PHE A 5 4.54 17.64 -21.07
CA PHE A 5 3.57 18.67 -20.71
C PHE A 5 4.00 19.96 -21.40
N ARG A 6 3.08 20.65 -22.09
CA ARG A 6 3.25 22.06 -22.42
C ARG A 6 2.27 22.88 -21.60
N VAL A 7 2.81 23.65 -20.67
CA VAL A 7 2.10 24.73 -19.97
C VAL A 7 2.53 26.05 -20.62
N VAL A 8 1.59 26.77 -21.22
CA VAL A 8 1.59 28.25 -21.35
C VAL A 8 0.11 28.65 -21.52
N SER A 9 -0.46 29.74 -21.00
CA SER A 9 0.09 31.05 -20.59
C SER A 9 -0.87 31.78 -19.63
N LYS A 10 -0.39 32.82 -18.94
CA LYS A 10 -1.18 33.74 -18.09
C LYS A 10 -2.10 34.68 -18.90
N CYS A 11 -3.35 34.77 -18.43
CA CYS A 11 -4.33 35.89 -18.39
C CYS A 11 -4.71 36.66 -19.69
N PRO A 12 -5.79 37.47 -19.72
CA PRO A 12 -7.09 37.45 -19.02
C PRO A 12 -8.30 37.49 -20.00
N GLY A 13 -9.43 36.87 -19.64
CA GLY A 13 -10.72 37.10 -20.35
C GLY A 13 -11.01 36.23 -21.58
N GLY A 14 -10.88 34.91 -21.49
CA GLY A 14 -11.40 34.01 -22.52
C GLY A 14 -11.16 32.54 -22.22
N HIS A 15 -12.22 31.73 -22.32
CA HIS A 15 -12.23 30.28 -22.03
C HIS A 15 -11.61 29.46 -23.16
N SER A 16 -11.11 28.26 -22.85
CA SER A 16 -11.01 27.17 -23.82
C SER A 16 -11.07 25.80 -23.12
N TYR A 17 -11.92 24.95 -23.68
CA TYR A 17 -12.28 23.60 -23.26
C TYR A 17 -11.27 22.55 -23.74
N SER A 18 -11.22 21.39 -23.07
CA SER A 18 -10.77 20.14 -23.70
C SER A 18 -11.95 19.17 -23.84
N GLN A 19 -12.03 18.50 -25.00
CA GLN A 19 -13.12 17.61 -25.42
C GLN A 19 -13.08 16.24 -24.71
N PRO A 20 -14.22 15.52 -24.64
CA PRO A 20 -14.30 14.21 -24.02
C PRO A 20 -13.59 13.15 -24.87
N VAL A 21 -12.71 12.37 -24.25
CA VAL A 21 -12.11 11.19 -24.90
C VAL A 21 -13.01 9.98 -24.66
N ARG A 22 -13.48 9.36 -25.75
CA ARG A 22 -14.18 8.07 -25.73
C ARG A 22 -13.25 6.98 -25.22
N ALA A 23 -13.69 6.24 -24.20
CA ALA A 23 -13.07 4.99 -23.82
C ALA A 23 -13.51 3.89 -24.79
N THR A 24 -12.54 3.24 -25.44
CA THR A 24 -12.72 1.91 -26.01
C THR A 24 -12.14 0.92 -25.01
N THR A 25 -12.98 -0.03 -24.57
CA THR A 25 -12.50 -1.26 -23.93
C THR A 25 -11.56 -1.95 -24.91
N ARG A 26 -10.26 -1.98 -24.61
CA ARG A 26 -9.39 -2.95 -25.28
C ARG A 26 -9.73 -4.30 -24.69
N GLU A 27 -10.16 -5.21 -25.55
CA GLU A 27 -10.03 -6.63 -25.28
C GLU A 27 -8.59 -6.88 -24.83
N ALA A 28 -8.46 -7.61 -23.72
CA ALA A 28 -7.17 -8.03 -23.19
C ALA A 28 -6.38 -8.66 -24.34
N VAL A 29 -5.24 -8.07 -24.69
CA VAL A 29 -4.26 -8.72 -25.56
C VAL A 29 -3.63 -9.79 -24.68
N TRP A 30 -4.12 -11.02 -24.78
CA TRP A 30 -3.61 -12.11 -23.97
C TRP A 30 -2.22 -12.52 -24.47
N ALA A 31 -1.33 -12.67 -23.50
CA ALA A 31 -0.11 -13.48 -23.51
C ALA A 31 1.08 -12.91 -24.30
N LYS A 32 1.88 -12.08 -23.63
CA LYS A 32 3.33 -12.30 -23.72
C LYS A 32 3.65 -13.57 -22.94
N GLN A 33 4.49 -14.42 -23.51
CA GLN A 33 5.04 -15.58 -22.79
C GLN A 33 5.94 -15.09 -21.67
N LEU A 34 5.80 -15.70 -20.49
CA LEU A 34 6.75 -15.53 -19.39
C LEU A 34 8.16 -15.82 -19.89
N THR A 35 9.09 -14.94 -19.57
CA THR A 35 10.51 -15.23 -19.66
C THR A 35 10.87 -16.36 -18.68
N ALA A 36 12.05 -16.97 -18.88
CA ALA A 36 12.54 -17.98 -17.95
C ALA A 36 12.73 -17.43 -16.51
N ALA A 37 13.09 -16.15 -16.40
CA ALA A 37 13.27 -15.47 -15.11
C ALA A 37 11.93 -15.27 -14.39
N GLU A 38 10.91 -14.77 -15.10
CA GLU A 38 9.56 -14.57 -14.54
C GLU A 38 8.92 -15.92 -14.15
N SER A 39 9.13 -16.95 -14.98
CA SER A 39 8.67 -18.31 -14.69
C SER A 39 9.33 -18.88 -13.44
N SER A 40 10.65 -18.68 -13.27
CA SER A 40 11.36 -19.12 -12.07
C SER A 40 10.86 -18.39 -10.82
N ALA A 41 10.71 -17.07 -10.89
CA ALA A 41 10.24 -16.27 -9.76
C ALA A 41 8.82 -16.65 -9.31
N LEU A 42 7.92 -16.95 -10.27
CA LEU A 42 6.57 -17.42 -9.98
C LEU A 42 6.57 -18.84 -9.37
N LEU A 43 7.47 -19.71 -9.85
CA LEU A 43 7.62 -21.07 -9.32
C LEU A 43 8.15 -21.05 -7.88
N ASP A 44 9.16 -20.25 -7.62
CA ASP A 44 9.75 -20.11 -6.29
C ASP A 44 8.71 -19.55 -5.30
N MET A 45 7.91 -18.56 -5.70
CA MET A 45 6.77 -18.09 -4.92
C MET A 45 5.76 -19.22 -4.62
N CYS A 46 5.40 -20.04 -5.62
CA CYS A 46 4.48 -21.16 -5.41
C CYS A 46 5.07 -22.22 -4.45
N ARG A 47 6.38 -22.47 -4.52
CA ARG A 47 7.11 -23.38 -3.62
C ARG A 47 7.13 -22.88 -2.19
N GLU A 48 7.47 -21.61 -1.98
CA GLU A 48 7.47 -20.97 -0.66
C GLU A 48 6.09 -21.01 0.00
N CYS A 49 5.04 -20.93 -0.81
CA CYS A 49 3.64 -21.00 -0.37
C CYS A 49 3.08 -22.43 -0.21
N TRP A 50 3.86 -23.47 -0.51
CA TRP A 50 3.40 -24.85 -0.75
C TRP A 50 2.11 -24.90 -1.60
N ALA A 51 2.12 -24.17 -2.71
CA ALA A 51 1.04 -24.05 -3.69
C ALA A 51 1.54 -24.43 -5.09
N GLU A 52 2.44 -25.42 -5.21
CA GLU A 52 3.04 -25.86 -6.47
C GLU A 52 2.00 -26.27 -7.53
N GLU A 53 0.88 -26.85 -7.09
CA GLU A 53 -0.26 -27.20 -7.95
C GLU A 53 -0.87 -25.98 -8.67
N ALA A 54 -0.72 -24.78 -8.11
CA ALA A 54 -1.20 -23.54 -8.71
C ALA A 54 -0.24 -22.98 -9.76
N PHE A 55 1.04 -23.38 -9.77
CA PHE A 55 2.06 -22.81 -10.67
C PHE A 55 1.69 -22.99 -12.14
N GLU A 56 1.33 -24.20 -12.56
CA GLU A 56 0.93 -24.50 -13.95
C GLU A 56 -0.31 -23.72 -14.40
N ILE A 57 -1.22 -23.44 -13.46
CA ILE A 57 -2.46 -22.71 -13.73
C ILE A 57 -2.18 -21.22 -13.87
N LEU A 58 -1.40 -20.66 -12.94
CA LEU A 58 -0.97 -19.27 -12.94
C LEU A 58 -0.08 -18.95 -14.14
N SER A 59 0.92 -19.79 -14.44
CA SER A 59 1.88 -19.55 -15.53
C SER A 59 1.23 -19.54 -16.92
N LYS A 60 0.14 -20.29 -17.12
CA LYS A 60 -0.61 -20.31 -18.38
C LYS A 60 -1.52 -19.09 -18.57
N THR A 61 -1.87 -18.39 -17.48
CA THR A 61 -2.97 -17.41 -17.48
C THR A 61 -2.57 -16.00 -17.06
N LEU A 62 -1.44 -15.84 -16.36
CA LEU A 62 -0.88 -14.56 -15.89
C LEU A 62 0.42 -14.21 -16.59
N HIS A 63 0.70 -12.91 -16.69
CA HIS A 63 1.88 -12.44 -17.43
C HIS A 63 3.19 -12.48 -16.66
N ASP A 64 3.17 -12.48 -15.32
CA ASP A 64 4.34 -12.62 -14.43
C ASP A 64 3.90 -12.31 -12.99
N ARG A 65 4.85 -12.44 -12.04
CA ARG A 65 4.64 -12.07 -10.64
C ARG A 65 4.33 -10.58 -10.47
N ASP A 66 4.89 -9.70 -11.30
CA ASP A 66 4.68 -8.26 -11.16
C ASP A 66 3.27 -7.86 -11.57
N THR A 67 2.69 -8.55 -12.56
CA THR A 67 1.30 -8.40 -12.99
C THR A 67 0.34 -8.78 -11.87
N LEU A 68 0.65 -9.83 -11.11
CA LEU A 68 -0.12 -10.22 -9.93
C LEU A 68 -0.14 -9.12 -8.86
N LEU A 69 0.98 -8.41 -8.68
CA LEU A 69 1.12 -7.31 -7.71
C LEU A 69 0.37 -6.04 -8.13
N LEU A 70 0.00 -5.91 -9.40
CA LEU A 70 -0.72 -4.74 -9.94
C LEU A 70 -2.25 -4.87 -9.86
N LEU A 71 -2.77 -6.05 -9.51
CA LEU A 71 -4.20 -6.30 -9.36
C LEU A 71 -4.70 -5.76 -8.02
N SER A 72 -5.93 -5.24 -8.00
CA SER A 72 -6.63 -4.99 -6.74
C SER A 72 -6.96 -6.31 -6.02
N ALA A 73 -7.34 -6.24 -4.74
CA ALA A 73 -7.79 -7.40 -3.99
C ALA A 73 -8.98 -8.10 -4.69
N ASP A 74 -9.97 -7.33 -5.14
CA ASP A 74 -11.13 -7.87 -5.87
C ASP A 74 -10.72 -8.46 -7.23
N GLU A 75 -9.85 -7.78 -7.98
CA GLU A 75 -9.36 -8.26 -9.28
C GLU A 75 -8.59 -9.59 -9.14
N LEU A 76 -7.83 -9.77 -8.04
CA LEU A 76 -7.17 -11.06 -7.80
C LEU A 76 -8.13 -12.13 -7.31
N ASP A 77 -9.12 -11.78 -6.50
CA ASP A 77 -10.09 -12.76 -6.03
C ASP A 77 -10.92 -13.30 -7.19
N GLU A 78 -11.37 -12.42 -8.09
CA GLU A 78 -11.99 -12.81 -9.35
C GLU A 78 -11.07 -13.67 -10.20
N LEU A 79 -9.77 -13.36 -10.26
CA LEU A 79 -8.81 -14.19 -10.97
C LEU A 79 -8.68 -15.58 -10.35
N PHE A 80 -8.52 -15.67 -9.03
CA PHE A 80 -8.41 -16.93 -8.31
C PHE A 80 -9.67 -17.78 -8.45
N ASP A 81 -10.85 -17.16 -8.50
CA ASP A 81 -12.11 -17.81 -8.83
C ASP A 81 -12.11 -18.34 -10.26
N ARG A 82 -11.74 -17.51 -11.25
CA ARG A 82 -11.65 -17.92 -12.66
C ARG A 82 -10.68 -19.07 -12.88
N LEU A 83 -9.61 -19.14 -12.09
CA LEU A 83 -8.59 -20.19 -12.14
C LEU A 83 -8.92 -21.41 -11.28
N ASN A 84 -10.05 -21.42 -10.57
CA ASN A 84 -10.43 -22.48 -9.63
C ASN A 84 -9.34 -22.79 -8.59
N ILE A 85 -8.57 -21.79 -8.17
CA ILE A 85 -7.55 -21.97 -7.14
C ILE A 85 -8.25 -22.23 -5.81
N LEU A 86 -7.84 -23.29 -5.10
CA LEU A 86 -8.45 -23.66 -3.84
C LEU A 86 -8.23 -22.58 -2.76
N PRO A 87 -9.21 -22.32 -1.87
CA PRO A 87 -9.09 -21.27 -0.83
C PRO A 87 -7.81 -21.37 0.00
N LYS A 88 -7.40 -22.59 0.37
CA LYS A 88 -6.15 -22.85 1.10
C LYS A 88 -4.88 -22.38 0.37
N HIS A 89 -4.88 -22.33 -0.96
CA HIS A 89 -3.75 -21.86 -1.76
C HIS A 89 -3.86 -20.36 -2.00
N ARG A 90 -5.08 -19.82 -2.12
CA ARG A 90 -5.32 -18.38 -2.28
C ARG A 90 -4.71 -17.60 -1.15
N GLU A 91 -5.01 -17.98 0.10
CA GLU A 91 -4.49 -17.29 1.29
C GLU A 91 -2.96 -17.23 1.30
N ARG A 92 -2.30 -18.31 0.90
CA ARG A 92 -0.84 -18.42 0.89
C ARG A 92 -0.23 -17.57 -0.21
N LEU A 93 -0.82 -17.61 -1.41
CA LEU A 93 -0.44 -16.75 -2.53
C LEU A 93 -0.69 -15.26 -2.21
N ARG A 94 -1.80 -14.91 -1.54
CA ARG A 94 -2.05 -13.54 -1.06
C ARG A 94 -0.91 -13.09 -0.17
N ARG A 95 -0.57 -13.85 0.87
CA ARG A 95 0.52 -13.48 1.79
C ARG A 95 1.89 -13.35 1.11
N ALA A 96 2.21 -14.17 0.12
CA ALA A 96 3.49 -14.07 -0.58
C ALA A 96 3.56 -12.93 -1.61
N LEU A 97 2.41 -12.46 -2.06
CA LEU A 97 2.29 -11.23 -2.83
C LEU A 97 2.33 -10.00 -1.90
N ALA A 98 2.08 -10.17 -0.59
CA ALA A 98 2.00 -9.08 0.38
C ALA A 98 3.34 -8.36 0.55
N THR A 99 3.37 -7.11 0.12
CA THR A 99 4.50 -6.21 0.38
C THR A 99 4.15 -5.29 1.55
N PRO A 100 5.11 -5.01 2.46
CA PRO A 100 4.93 -3.98 3.48
C PRO A 100 4.45 -2.67 2.86
N PRO A 101 3.52 -1.95 3.52
CA PRO A 101 3.06 -0.68 3.01
C PRO A 101 4.20 0.34 3.01
N GLY A 102 4.08 1.35 2.15
CA GLY A 102 5.03 2.47 2.15
C GLY A 102 4.98 3.26 3.47
N PRO A 103 5.90 4.23 3.66
CA PRO A 103 5.80 5.14 4.80
C PRO A 103 4.57 6.06 4.64
N PRO A 104 3.77 6.26 5.71
CA PRO A 104 2.74 7.29 5.70
C PRO A 104 3.38 8.69 5.65
N SER A 105 2.56 9.73 5.49
CA SER A 105 3.07 11.09 5.67
C SER A 105 3.52 11.31 7.13
N SER A 106 4.38 12.30 7.35
CA SER A 106 4.73 12.72 8.70
C SER A 106 3.46 13.09 9.50
N PRO A 107 3.33 12.66 10.76
CA PRO A 107 2.17 12.98 11.58
C PRO A 107 2.16 14.48 11.90
N LEU A 108 0.99 15.10 11.74
CA LEU A 108 0.75 16.51 12.05
C LEU A 108 -0.19 16.62 13.25
N PRO A 109 0.08 17.52 14.21
CA PRO A 109 -0.82 17.77 15.33
C PRO A 109 -2.10 18.45 14.84
N SER A 110 -3.25 17.95 15.27
CA SER A 110 -4.58 18.43 14.88
C SER A 110 -5.34 19.04 16.06
N GLU A 111 -5.26 18.44 17.25
CA GLU A 111 -5.81 18.96 18.50
C GLU A 111 -4.82 18.74 19.65
N LYS A 112 -4.82 19.60 20.65
CA LYS A 112 -3.98 19.47 21.85
C LYS A 112 -4.84 19.67 23.09
N GLY A 113 -4.70 18.76 24.06
CA GLY A 113 -5.25 18.87 25.40
C GLY A 113 -4.18 19.14 26.44
N PHE A 114 -4.57 19.06 27.72
CA PHE A 114 -3.64 19.23 28.84
C PHE A 114 -2.64 18.07 28.94
N ASP A 115 -3.10 16.84 28.69
CA ASP A 115 -2.36 15.59 28.86
C ASP A 115 -2.41 14.70 27.61
N TYR A 116 -2.82 15.25 26.46
CA TYR A 116 -2.92 14.51 25.21
C TYR A 116 -2.63 15.37 23.98
N ILE A 117 -2.27 14.71 22.90
CA ILE A 117 -2.25 15.28 21.55
C ILE A 117 -3.02 14.39 20.60
N GLU A 118 -3.79 14.98 19.70
CA GLU A 118 -4.36 14.27 18.57
C GLU A 118 -3.52 14.57 17.32
N ILE A 119 -3.03 13.51 16.68
CA ILE A 119 -2.23 13.59 15.46
C ILE A 119 -2.99 12.99 14.28
N SER A 120 -2.73 13.53 13.09
CA SER A 120 -3.28 13.03 11.83
C SER A 120 -2.19 12.92 10.77
N TRP A 121 -2.35 11.97 9.85
CA TRP A 121 -1.44 11.74 8.72
C TRP A 121 -2.25 11.38 7.47
N SER A 122 -1.55 11.21 6.35
CA SER A 122 -2.08 10.63 5.12
C SER A 122 -1.52 9.21 4.96
N PRO A 123 -2.29 8.29 4.33
CA PRO A 123 -1.78 6.98 3.97
C PRO A 123 -0.58 7.11 3.00
N PRO A 124 0.24 6.05 2.86
CA PRO A 124 1.40 6.08 1.98
C PRO A 124 1.03 6.44 0.54
N SER A 125 1.79 7.35 -0.08
CA SER A 125 1.50 7.87 -1.43
C SER A 125 1.75 6.87 -2.56
N ALA A 126 2.55 5.83 -2.29
CA ALA A 126 2.78 4.71 -3.19
C ALA A 126 1.60 3.73 -3.23
N ASP A 127 0.63 3.87 -2.32
CA ASP A 127 -0.58 3.07 -2.26
C ASP A 127 -1.63 3.67 -3.21
N GLY A 128 -1.29 3.69 -4.51
CA GLY A 128 -2.23 4.09 -5.55
C GLY A 128 -3.55 3.29 -5.46
N PRO A 129 -4.62 3.72 -6.14
CA PRO A 129 -5.98 3.18 -5.98
C PRO A 129 -6.18 1.69 -6.34
N ARG A 130 -5.12 0.97 -6.73
CA ARG A 130 -5.11 -0.45 -7.10
C ARG A 130 -4.23 -1.30 -6.18
N GLN A 131 -3.96 -0.85 -4.96
CA GLN A 131 -3.10 -1.65 -4.08
C GLN A 131 -3.83 -2.88 -3.56
N TYR A 132 -3.18 -4.02 -3.77
CA TYR A 132 -3.64 -5.33 -3.36
C TYR A 132 -3.76 -5.49 -1.83
N PHE A 133 -2.87 -4.84 -1.07
CA PHE A 133 -2.75 -5.01 0.39
C PHE A 133 -3.03 -3.70 1.12
N PRO A 134 -4.31 -3.35 1.34
CA PRO A 134 -4.66 -2.11 2.00
C PRO A 134 -4.08 -2.05 3.42
N VAL A 135 -3.80 -0.84 3.87
CA VAL A 135 -3.44 -0.61 5.28
C VAL A 135 -4.64 -1.00 6.15
N ILE A 136 -4.40 -1.90 7.10
CA ILE A 136 -5.39 -2.41 8.06
C ILE A 136 -5.37 -1.56 9.32
N GLU A 137 -4.17 -1.16 9.76
CA GLU A 137 -3.98 -0.33 10.94
C GLU A 137 -2.66 0.45 10.88
N TYR A 138 -2.48 1.34 11.84
CA TYR A 138 -1.26 2.10 12.07
C TYR A 138 -0.73 1.83 13.47
N ILE A 139 0.59 1.70 13.54
CA ILE A 139 1.35 1.66 14.80
C ILE A 139 1.92 3.05 15.04
N ILE A 140 1.51 3.67 16.14
CA ILE A 140 2.02 4.96 16.61
C ILE A 140 3.02 4.67 17.73
N ARG A 141 4.26 5.10 17.52
CA ARG A 141 5.29 5.07 18.56
C ARG A 141 5.51 6.46 19.10
N VAL A 142 5.54 6.60 20.43
CA VAL A 142 5.79 7.88 21.10
C VAL A 142 6.89 7.72 22.14
N ARG A 143 7.81 8.68 22.23
CA ARG A 143 8.80 8.75 23.31
C ARG A 143 8.96 10.18 23.80
N LYS A 144 9.26 10.33 25.09
CA LYS A 144 9.61 11.62 25.69
C LYS A 144 11.08 11.94 25.35
N VAL A 145 11.35 13.15 24.90
CA VAL A 145 12.71 13.64 24.66
C VAL A 145 13.26 14.14 26.01
N ALA A 146 14.34 13.54 26.50
CA ALA A 146 14.97 13.99 27.75
C ALA A 146 16.03 15.07 27.47
N ALA A 147 16.22 15.98 28.41
CA ALA A 147 17.16 17.09 28.29
C ALA A 147 18.65 16.67 28.39
N GLU A 148 18.95 15.48 28.92
CA GLU A 148 20.32 15.03 29.27
C GLU A 148 20.87 13.92 28.36
N GLY A 149 20.33 13.75 27.15
CA GLY A 149 20.86 12.81 26.16
C GLY A 149 20.48 11.34 26.38
N GLU A 150 19.66 11.05 27.41
CA GLU A 150 18.97 9.77 27.53
C GLU A 150 17.68 9.77 26.69
N GLU A 151 17.55 8.84 25.74
CA GLU A 151 16.31 8.69 25.00
C GLU A 151 15.29 7.89 25.84
N GLY A 152 14.09 8.44 26.04
CA GLY A 152 13.01 7.71 26.70
C GLY A 152 12.59 6.45 25.93
N ALA A 153 12.03 5.47 26.64
CA ALA A 153 11.49 4.28 26.00
C ALA A 153 10.31 4.63 25.06
N TRP A 154 10.26 3.97 23.91
CA TRP A 154 9.12 4.06 23.00
C TRP A 154 7.90 3.36 23.60
N GLY A 155 6.83 4.11 23.80
CA GLY A 155 5.48 3.57 23.95
C GLY A 155 4.85 3.29 22.59
N GLU A 156 3.93 2.33 22.53
CA GLU A 156 3.24 1.92 21.29
C GLU A 156 1.72 1.98 21.46
N LEU A 157 1.03 2.48 20.44
CA LEU A 157 -0.42 2.54 20.32
C LEU A 157 -0.82 2.02 18.94
N ARG A 158 -1.97 1.34 18.86
CA ARG A 158 -2.56 0.90 17.59
C ARG A 158 -3.77 1.75 17.25
N CYS A 159 -3.91 2.11 15.98
CA CYS A 159 -5.03 2.91 15.49
C CYS A 159 -5.49 2.41 14.12
N GLY A 160 -6.80 2.21 13.97
CA GLY A 160 -7.40 1.79 12.70
C GLY A 160 -7.75 2.93 11.74
N ASP A 161 -7.39 4.18 12.08
CA ASP A 161 -7.72 5.37 11.28
C ASP A 161 -6.45 6.24 11.09
N VAL A 162 -6.52 7.22 10.18
CA VAL A 162 -5.44 8.17 9.88
C VAL A 162 -5.33 9.32 10.89
N ARG A 163 -6.03 9.19 12.02
CA ARG A 163 -6.04 10.13 13.14
C ARG A 163 -6.02 9.33 14.44
N CYS A 164 -5.14 9.69 15.36
CA CYS A 164 -5.03 9.03 16.65
C CYS A 164 -4.77 10.02 17.79
N LYS A 165 -5.44 9.78 18.93
CA LYS A 165 -5.20 10.47 20.19
C LYS A 165 -4.12 9.74 20.98
N VAL A 166 -3.03 10.46 21.27
CA VAL A 166 -1.91 10.00 22.10
C VAL A 166 -2.08 10.58 23.51
N PRO A 167 -2.48 9.78 24.50
CA PRO A 167 -2.70 10.22 25.88
C PRO A 167 -1.43 10.15 26.75
N GLY A 168 -1.49 10.68 27.97
CA GLY A 168 -0.45 10.52 28.97
C GLY A 168 0.77 11.43 28.78
N LEU A 169 0.58 12.58 28.14
CA LEU A 169 1.62 13.57 27.94
C LEU A 169 1.76 14.47 29.18
N GLU A 170 3.00 14.80 29.53
CA GLU A 170 3.29 15.74 30.60
C GLU A 170 3.31 17.18 30.07
N PRO A 171 2.64 18.12 30.74
CA PRO A 171 2.70 19.53 30.38
C PRO A 171 4.15 20.06 30.37
N GLY A 172 4.55 20.69 29.27
CA GLY A 172 5.88 21.29 29.13
C GLY A 172 7.00 20.32 28.74
N ALA A 173 6.70 19.04 28.54
CA ALA A 173 7.67 18.07 28.01
C ALA A 173 7.62 17.97 26.47
N GLU A 174 8.75 17.60 25.88
CA GLU A 174 8.87 17.35 24.44
C GLU A 174 8.74 15.85 24.14
N TYR A 175 8.09 15.52 23.03
CA TYR A 175 7.83 14.15 22.61
C TYR A 175 8.12 13.98 21.11
N GLU A 176 8.70 12.84 20.76
CA GLU A 176 8.81 12.36 19.39
C GLU A 176 7.71 11.35 19.10
N VAL A 177 7.10 11.46 17.93
CA VAL A 177 6.04 10.56 17.48
C VAL A 177 6.35 10.04 16.08
N CYS A 178 6.30 8.73 15.90
CA CYS A 178 6.45 8.05 14.63
C CYS A 178 5.19 7.25 14.32
N VAL A 179 4.82 7.17 13.04
CA VAL A 179 3.67 6.38 12.57
C VAL A 179 4.14 5.41 11.50
N ALA A 180 3.75 4.15 11.63
CA ALA A 180 3.99 3.10 10.64
C ALA A 180 2.66 2.49 10.21
N ALA A 181 2.50 2.29 8.89
CA ALA A 181 1.35 1.57 8.34
C ALA A 181 1.56 0.05 8.48
N VAL A 182 0.48 -0.70 8.67
CA VAL A 182 0.46 -2.16 8.80
C VAL A 182 -0.58 -2.73 7.85
N ASN A 183 -0.20 -3.74 7.08
CA ASN A 183 -1.09 -4.57 6.29
C ASN A 183 -0.80 -6.06 6.58
N GLU A 184 -1.41 -6.96 5.80
CA GLU A 184 -1.23 -8.41 5.94
C GLU A 184 0.24 -8.91 5.83
N ALA A 185 1.16 -8.11 5.30
CA ALA A 185 2.59 -8.46 5.23
C ALA A 185 3.34 -8.26 6.55
N CYS A 186 2.84 -7.36 7.40
CA CYS A 186 3.49 -6.93 8.64
C CYS A 186 2.77 -7.42 9.91
N GLY A 187 1.62 -8.11 9.76
CA GLY A 187 0.70 -8.51 10.83
C GLY A 187 0.75 -9.99 11.18
#